data_AF-A0AAN9Y5S1-F1
#
_entry.id   AF-A0AAN9Y5S1-F1
#
_cell.length_a   1.000
_cell.length_b   1.000
_cell.length_c   1.000
_cell.angle_alpha   90.00
_cell.angle_beta   90.00
_cell.angle_gamma   90.00
#
_symmetry.space_group_name_H-M   'P 1'
#
loop_
_entity.id
_entity.type
_entity.pdbx_description
1 polymer ?
#
loop_
_entity_poly.entity_id
_entity_poly.type
_entity_poly.pdbx_seq_one_letter_code
_entity_poly.pdbx_strand_id
1 'polypeptide(L)'
;MNLQKMSLHADLVKIPTVKNAIASIRSCGSFRNISITMSDDLWKVYADDDGNFVFNDFVLGEVQLAPTPVSSDSTKLDSMVSCLEQIAAPKQESIKEILRHLLIEKFTSKNKNVESGLKKSRFILN
;
A
#
# COMPACT_ATOMS: atom_id res chain seq x y z
N MET A 1 5.54 27.55 -17.54
CA MET A 1 5.66 27.53 -16.06
C MET A 1 6.93 26.81 -15.68
N ASN A 2 7.73 27.38 -14.78
CA ASN A 2 8.96 26.73 -14.31
C ASN A 2 8.62 25.76 -13.18
N LEU A 3 8.95 24.48 -13.35
CA LEU A 3 8.80 23.48 -12.29
C LEU A 3 9.86 23.72 -11.21
N GLN A 4 9.43 23.77 -9.95
CA GLN A 4 10.33 23.92 -8.82
C GLN A 4 11.15 22.64 -8.62
N LYS A 5 12.46 22.81 -8.45
CA LYS A 5 13.38 21.69 -8.19
C LYS A 5 13.39 21.38 -6.71
N MET A 6 13.28 20.09 -6.37
CA MET A 6 13.32 19.62 -4.97
C MET A 6 14.58 20.04 -4.21
N SER A 7 15.70 20.22 -4.90
CA SER A 7 16.96 20.69 -4.29
C SER A 7 16.83 22.06 -3.61
N LEU A 8 15.81 22.85 -3.95
CA LEU A 8 15.54 24.14 -3.33
C LEU A 8 14.77 24.00 -2.00
N HIS A 9 14.14 22.84 -1.76
CA HIS A 9 13.19 22.63 -0.67
C HIS A 9 13.75 21.69 0.41
N ALA A 10 14.90 22.06 0.98
CA ALA A 10 15.60 21.22 1.96
C ALA A 10 14.73 20.84 3.17
N ASP A 11 13.85 21.74 3.62
CA ASP A 11 12.99 21.50 4.77
C ASP A 11 11.81 20.56 4.46
N LEU A 12 11.26 20.61 3.24
CA LEU A 12 10.22 19.67 2.81
C LEU A 12 10.76 18.23 2.76
N VAL A 13 12.00 18.04 2.30
CA VAL A 13 12.63 16.71 2.20
C VAL A 13 12.84 16.06 3.58
N LYS A 14 12.92 16.85 4.66
CA LYS A 14 13.03 16.31 6.02
C LYS A 14 11.75 15.61 6.47
N ILE A 15 10.60 15.92 5.86
CA ILE A 15 9.32 15.30 6.20
C ILE A 15 9.35 13.83 5.74
N PRO A 16 9.12 12.85 6.64
CA PRO A 16 9.18 11.43 6.30
C PRO A 16 8.29 11.05 5.12
N THR A 17 7.07 11.61 5.04
CA THR A 17 6.14 11.38 3.92
C THR A 17 6.73 11.81 2.58
N VAL A 18 7.35 12.99 2.52
CA VAL A 18 8.00 13.51 1.31
C VAL A 18 9.21 12.66 0.95
N LYS A 19 10.07 12.36 1.92
CA LYS A 19 11.26 11.52 1.73
C LYS A 19 10.90 10.14 1.17
N ASN A 20 9.90 9.50 1.74
CA ASN A 20 9.44 8.18 1.31
C ASN A 20 8.79 8.24 -0.07
N ALA A 21 8.02 9.29 -0.36
CA ALA A 21 7.43 9.50 -1.67
C ALA A 21 8.52 9.62 -2.76
N ILE A 22 9.54 10.44 -2.52
CA ILE A 22 10.69 10.58 -3.43
C ILE A 22 11.38 9.24 -3.64
N ALA A 23 11.70 8.51 -2.57
CA ALA A 23 12.36 7.20 -2.65
C ALA A 23 11.52 6.15 -3.41
N SER A 24 10.20 6.31 -3.44
CA SER A 24 9.29 5.42 -4.16
C SER A 24 9.18 5.69 -5.66
N ILE A 25 9.62 6.86 -6.13
CA ILE A 25 9.63 7.22 -7.56
C ILE A 25 10.85 6.56 -8.21
N ARG A 26 10.63 5.42 -8.88
CA ARG A 26 11.71 4.57 -9.44
C ARG A 26 12.05 4.89 -10.90
N SER A 27 11.14 5.53 -11.63
CA SER A 27 11.27 5.79 -13.06
C SER A 27 11.42 7.28 -13.34
N CYS A 28 12.29 7.62 -14.29
CA CYS A 28 12.45 8.98 -14.78
C CYS A 28 11.14 9.47 -15.44
N GLY A 29 10.73 10.70 -15.13
CA GLY A 29 9.51 11.30 -15.68
C GLY A 29 8.21 10.87 -14.99
N SER A 30 8.28 10.14 -13.88
CA SER A 30 7.10 9.81 -13.07
C SER A 30 6.91 10.80 -11.91
N PHE A 31 5.65 11.07 -11.60
CA PHE A 31 5.25 12.02 -10.56
C PHE A 31 4.19 11.39 -9.65
N ARG A 32 4.07 11.92 -8.43
CA ARG A 32 3.06 11.50 -7.47
C ARG A 32 2.55 12.70 -6.70
N ASN A 33 1.23 12.81 -6.59
CA ASN A 33 0.59 13.76 -5.69
C ASN A 33 0.67 13.22 -4.27
N ILE A 34 1.14 14.05 -3.34
CA ILE A 34 1.19 13.74 -1.92
C ILE A 34 0.53 14.86 -1.13
N SER A 35 -0.13 14.48 -0.04
CA SER A 35 -0.65 15.43 0.95
C SER A 35 0.25 15.35 2.18
N ILE A 36 0.62 16.51 2.71
CA ILE A 36 1.43 16.62 3.92
C ILE A 36 0.82 17.64 4.86
N THR A 37 1.01 17.42 6.15
CA THR A 37 0.70 18.40 7.18
C THR A 37 1.94 19.27 7.40
N MET A 38 1.80 20.58 7.28
CA MET A 38 2.88 21.54 7.54
C MET A 38 2.93 21.86 9.04
N SER A 39 4.12 22.00 9.60
CA SER A 39 4.30 22.63 10.92
C SER A 39 4.21 24.16 10.80
N ASP A 40 3.93 24.85 11.90
CA ASP A 40 3.83 26.32 11.93
C ASP A 40 5.10 27.01 11.40
N ASP A 41 6.27 26.46 11.72
CA ASP A 41 7.55 27.01 11.25
C ASP A 41 7.72 26.84 9.73
N LEU A 42 7.24 25.73 9.18
CA LEU A 42 7.30 25.48 7.75
C LEU A 42 6.24 26.29 7.00
N TRP A 43 5.07 26.49 7.61
CA TRP A 43 4.00 27.32 7.08
C TRP A 43 4.49 28.75 6.82
N LYS A 44 5.21 29.35 7.78
CA LYS A 44 5.78 30.71 7.63
C LYS A 44 6.75 30.87 6.46
N VAL A 45 7.34 29.78 5.96
CA VAL A 45 8.27 29.79 4.83
C VAL A 45 7.56 29.56 3.50
N TYR A 46 6.42 28.86 3.53
CA TYR A 46 5.71 28.40 2.34
C TYR A 46 4.33 29.05 2.12
N ALA A 47 3.91 29.94 3.01
CA ALA A 47 2.66 30.68 2.92
C ALA A 47 2.90 32.15 3.28
N ASP A 48 2.26 33.04 2.53
CA ASP A 48 2.18 34.46 2.88
C ASP A 48 1.06 34.74 3.91
N ASP A 49 0.92 36.01 4.31
CA ASP A 49 -0.10 36.43 5.28
C ASP A 49 -1.54 36.20 4.79
N ASP A 50 -1.73 36.14 3.47
CA ASP A 50 -3.02 35.86 2.81
C ASP A 50 -3.28 34.35 2.67
N GLY A 51 -2.32 33.51 3.06
CA GLY A 51 -2.41 32.04 2.99
C GLY A 51 -2.16 31.47 1.59
N ASN A 52 -1.61 32.26 0.66
CA ASN A 52 -1.19 31.76 -0.65
C ASN A 52 0.12 31.00 -0.52
N PHE A 53 0.26 29.92 -1.30
CA PHE A 53 1.53 29.20 -1.35
C PHE A 53 2.59 30.03 -2.07
N VAL A 54 3.67 30.31 -1.36
CA VAL A 54 4.82 31.07 -1.85
C VAL A 54 6.10 30.30 -1.58
N PHE A 55 7.15 30.60 -2.34
CA PHE A 55 8.49 30.16 -2.02
C PHE A 55 9.48 31.26 -2.40
N ASN A 56 10.18 31.80 -1.40
CA ASN A 56 10.87 33.09 -1.50
C ASN A 56 9.88 34.16 -1.99
N ASP A 57 10.23 34.90 -3.05
CA ASP A 57 9.42 36.01 -3.58
C ASP A 57 8.44 35.58 -4.69
N PHE A 58 8.23 34.27 -4.87
CA PHE A 58 7.40 33.74 -5.96
C PHE A 58 6.19 32.98 -5.45
N VAL A 59 5.02 33.33 -6.00
CA VAL A 59 3.79 32.57 -5.81
C VAL A 59 3.88 31.24 -6.55
N LEU A 60 3.52 30.16 -5.87
CA LEU A 60 3.46 28.82 -6.44
C LEU A 60 2.10 28.57 -7.07
N GLY A 61 2.10 28.06 -8.30
CA GLY A 61 0.89 27.64 -9.00
C GLY A 61 0.79 26.12 -9.07
N GLU A 62 -0.44 25.62 -9.20
CA GLU A 62 -0.67 24.21 -9.51
C GLU A 62 -0.30 23.92 -10.98
N VAL A 63 0.37 22.78 -11.21
CA VAL A 63 0.71 22.32 -12.55
C VAL A 63 -0.04 21.02 -12.83
N GLN A 64 -0.84 21.03 -13.87
CA GLN A 64 -1.42 19.81 -14.41
C GLN A 64 -0.39 19.10 -15.30
N LEU A 65 0.21 18.05 -14.75
CA LEU A 65 1.08 17.16 -15.52
C LEU A 65 0.21 16.19 -16.30
N ALA A 66 0.47 16.06 -17.61
CA ALA A 66 -0.23 15.09 -18.44
C ALA A 66 -0.07 13.69 -17.83
N PRO A 67 -1.15 12.90 -17.71
CA PRO A 67 -1.04 11.56 -17.18
C PRO A 67 -0.05 10.76 -18.03
N THR A 68 1.02 10.28 -17.40
CA THR A 68 1.92 9.32 -18.04
C THR A 68 1.07 8.11 -18.44
N PRO A 69 1.12 7.65 -19.71
CA PRO A 69 0.41 6.45 -20.11
C PRO A 69 0.90 5.32 -19.22
N VAL A 70 0.01 4.85 -18.34
CA VAL A 70 0.26 3.61 -17.60
C VAL A 70 0.41 2.54 -18.67
N SER A 71 1.64 2.04 -18.85
CA SER A 71 1.84 0.81 -19.60
C SER A 71 1.07 -0.24 -18.83
N SER A 72 -0.14 -0.55 -19.30
CA SER A 72 -0.95 -1.65 -18.79
C SER A 72 -0.14 -2.91 -19.09
N ASP A 73 0.66 -3.31 -18.12
CA ASP A 73 1.43 -4.55 -18.15
C ASP A 73 0.41 -5.69 -18.10
N SER A 74 -0.09 -6.08 -19.29
CA SER A 74 -1.11 -7.13 -19.47
C SER A 74 -0.68 -8.45 -18.82
N THR A 75 0.63 -8.66 -18.74
CA THR A 75 1.31 -9.80 -18.10
C THR A 75 0.89 -10.03 -16.64
N LYS A 76 0.60 -8.98 -15.88
CA LYS A 76 0.24 -9.11 -14.45
C LYS A 76 -1.22 -9.53 -14.26
N LEU A 77 -2.09 -9.09 -15.16
CA LEU A 77 -3.51 -9.43 -15.14
C LEU A 77 -3.71 -10.88 -15.59
N ASP A 78 -3.02 -11.31 -16.65
CA ASP A 78 -3.00 -12.71 -17.12
C ASP A 78 -2.48 -13.67 -16.04
N SER A 79 -1.45 -13.26 -15.29
CA SER A 79 -0.91 -14.05 -14.17
C SER A 79 -1.88 -14.20 -13.00
N MET A 80 -2.70 -13.16 -12.72
CA MET A 80 -3.74 -13.23 -11.68
C MET A 80 -4.93 -14.08 -12.11
N VAL A 81 -5.35 -13.97 -13.38
CA VAL A 81 -6.40 -14.80 -13.97
C VAL A 81 -6.01 -16.28 -13.93
N SER A 82 -4.79 -16.63 -14.32
CA SER A 82 -4.30 -18.03 -14.26
C SER A 82 -4.28 -18.59 -12.84
N CYS A 83 -4.00 -17.77 -11.83
CA CYS A 83 -3.98 -18.20 -10.44
C CYS A 83 -5.41 -18.46 -9.91
N LEU A 84 -6.38 -17.64 -10.31
CA LEU A 84 -7.79 -17.83 -9.96
C LEU A 84 -8.37 -19.09 -10.59
N GLU A 85 -8.02 -19.40 -11.84
CA GLU A 85 -8.43 -20.65 -12.51
C GLU A 85 -7.90 -21.90 -11.80
N GLN A 86 -6.67 -21.86 -11.28
CA GLN A 86 -6.08 -22.97 -10.53
C GLN A 86 -6.76 -23.23 -9.17
N ILE A 87 -7.37 -22.20 -8.57
CA ILE A 87 -8.09 -22.29 -7.30
C ILE A 87 -9.56 -22.71 -7.53
N ALA A 88 -10.17 -22.24 -8.62
CA ALA A 88 -11.55 -22.56 -8.98
C ALA A 88 -11.72 -23.96 -9.59
N ALA A 89 -10.63 -24.57 -10.09
CA ALA A 89 -10.66 -25.93 -10.61
C ALA A 89 -10.96 -26.93 -9.47
N PRO A 90 -12.03 -27.75 -9.56
CA PRO A 90 -12.30 -28.78 -8.57
C PRO A 90 -11.20 -29.85 -8.70
N LYS A 91 -10.23 -29.84 -7.78
CA LYS A 91 -9.28 -30.94 -7.64
C LYS A 91 -10.09 -32.18 -7.22
N GLN A 92 -10.29 -33.10 -8.17
CA GLN A 92 -10.79 -34.43 -7.87
C GLN A 92 -9.68 -35.20 -7.16
N GLU A 93 -9.59 -35.05 -5.84
CA GLU A 93 -8.73 -35.91 -5.04
C GLU A 93 -9.29 -37.34 -5.05
N SER A 94 -8.41 -38.32 -5.20
CA SER A 94 -8.85 -39.71 -5.16
C SER A 94 -9.37 -40.05 -3.76
N ILE A 95 -10.45 -40.83 -3.66
CA ILE A 95 -11.03 -41.26 -2.37
C ILE A 95 -9.96 -41.85 -1.43
N LYS A 96 -8.95 -42.52 -2.00
CA LYS A 96 -7.80 -43.10 -1.28
C LYS A 96 -6.94 -42.05 -0.57
N GLU A 97 -6.83 -40.86 -1.14
CA GLU A 97 -6.02 -39.74 -0.64
C GLU A 97 -6.73 -38.97 0.46
N ILE A 98 -8.05 -38.79 0.30
CA ILE A 98 -8.96 -38.27 1.32
C ILE A 98 -8.97 -39.19 2.55
N LEU A 99 -9.08 -40.51 2.35
CA LEU A 99 -9.02 -41.50 3.43
C LEU A 99 -7.68 -41.46 4.18
N ARG A 100 -6.55 -41.26 3.49
CA ARG A 100 -5.25 -41.12 4.17
C ARG A 100 -5.20 -39.91 5.10
N HIS A 101 -5.70 -38.76 4.66
CA HIS A 101 -5.69 -37.54 5.49
C HIS A 101 -6.56 -37.71 6.75
N LEU A 102 -7.74 -38.29 6.61
CA LEU A 102 -8.65 -38.57 7.73
C LEU A 102 -8.07 -39.59 8.73
N LEU A 103 -7.34 -40.60 8.24
CA LEU A 103 -6.69 -41.60 9.10
C LEU A 103 -5.50 -41.03 9.88
N ILE A 104 -4.71 -40.14 9.28
CA ILE A 104 -3.57 -39.47 9.95
C ILE A 104 -4.08 -38.59 11.10
N GLU A 105 -5.20 -37.91 10.90
CA GLU A 105 -5.78 -37.00 11.89
C GLU A 105 -6.39 -37.74 13.10
N LYS A 106 -6.94 -38.95 12.88
CA LYS A 106 -7.62 -39.73 13.94
C LYS A 106 -6.74 -40.77 14.64
N PHE A 107 -5.63 -41.21 14.04
CA PHE A 107 -4.82 -42.31 14.59
C PHE A 107 -3.36 -41.96 14.91
N THR A 108 -2.91 -40.72 14.72
CA THR A 108 -1.63 -40.31 15.31
C THR A 108 -1.80 -40.07 16.81
N SER A 109 -1.30 -41.02 17.62
CA SER A 109 -1.39 -41.04 19.09
C SER A 109 -0.62 -39.91 19.80
N LYS A 110 -0.42 -38.75 19.15
CA LYS A 110 0.27 -37.58 19.67
C LYS A 110 -0.64 -36.39 19.98
N ASN A 111 -1.97 -36.53 19.90
CA ASN A 111 -2.89 -35.53 20.46
C ASN A 111 -3.03 -35.71 21.99
N LYS A 112 -1.95 -35.42 22.73
CA LYS A 112 -2.03 -35.09 24.16
C LYS A 112 -2.57 -33.66 24.31
N ASN A 113 -3.87 -33.45 24.10
CA ASN A 113 -4.66 -32.44 24.82
C ASN A 113 -6.14 -32.57 24.46
N VAL A 114 -6.78 -33.67 24.88
CA VAL A 114 -8.22 -33.63 25.14
C VAL A 114 -8.33 -33.35 26.64
N GLU A 115 -8.40 -32.06 26.96
CA GLU A 115 -8.80 -31.43 28.23
C GLU A 115 -7.83 -30.34 28.69
N SER A 116 -8.06 -29.12 28.20
CA SER A 116 -7.85 -27.90 29.00
C SER A 116 -8.54 -26.74 28.29
N GLY A 117 -9.51 -26.14 28.98
CA GLY A 117 -10.57 -25.35 28.38
C GLY A 117 -10.21 -23.95 27.90
N LEU A 118 -11.18 -23.34 27.22
CA LEU A 118 -11.39 -21.91 27.22
C LEU A 118 -12.86 -21.63 26.90
N LYS A 119 -13.64 -21.37 27.96
CA LYS A 119 -14.85 -20.57 27.88
C LYS A 119 -14.49 -19.25 27.20
N LYS A 120 -15.16 -18.89 26.10
CA LYS A 120 -15.25 -17.50 25.66
C LYS A 120 -16.69 -17.17 25.33
N SER A 121 -17.24 -16.29 26.17
CA SER A 121 -18.56 -15.68 26.06
C SER A 121 -18.65 -14.83 24.78
N ARG A 122 -19.83 -14.87 24.16
CA ARG A 122 -20.24 -14.00 23.06
C ARG A 122 -20.70 -12.67 23.65
N PHE A 123 -20.06 -11.56 23.29
CA PHE A 123 -20.62 -10.22 23.48
C PHE A 123 -21.08 -9.70 22.11
N ILE A 124 -22.34 -9.29 22.03
CA ILE A 124 -22.88 -8.49 20.94
C ILE A 124 -23.03 -7.08 21.51
N LEU A 125 -22.40 -6.09 20.88
CA LEU A 125 -22.70 -4.68 21.11
C LEU A 125 -23.59 -4.23 19.95
N ASN A 126 -24.72 -3.63 20.29
CA ASN A 126 -25.54 -2.83 19.38
C ASN A 126 -24.82 -1.52 19.03
#